data_AF-A0A1F2WD49-F1
#
_entry.id   AF-A0A1F2WD49-F1
#
_cell.length_a   1.000
_cell.length_b   1.000
_cell.length_c   1.000
_cell.angle_alpha   90.00
_cell.angle_beta   90.00
_cell.angle_gamma   90.00
#
_symmetry.space_group_name_H-M   'P 1'
#
loop_
_entity.id
_entity.type
_entity.pdbx_description
1 polymer ?
#
loop_
_entity_poly.entity_id
_entity_poly.type
_entity_poly.pdbx_seq_one_letter_code
_entity_poly.pdbx_strand_id
1 'polypeptide(L)'
;MLARPGTWVALVAVAALIFSGAVALAMFRPGVGAPTGALASPTPPAVAQASPTGSGRPSAGPGTPSPQVTPTPEPTQPSTDKVGPRHSVDPKRLKDYVWPLHNAWITSKFGPRNFGQFLVIDGVGYHDGLDIATHCGDKVYAAHDGRVLVADRTFDKFIGYRGHPEDIYNRLQRLGRVNALAIAVVIDDGNGYRSLYMHLVEATVEPGQYVRAGDQIGKEGMTGAATGCHLHYSLIRMDGEWQDVLPRLNKYGYPLLIREHVDPLDVLPWGDQYAPKRLRDQIYPPSPTPTPASPPPPTTSPSPTPTGLPGATPTASPSPHPR
;
A
#
# COMPACT_ATOMS: atom_id res chain seq x y z
N MET A 1 -30.04 29.25 58.28
CA MET A 1 -29.83 30.70 58.10
C MET A 1 -29.10 30.91 56.79
N LEU A 2 -29.66 31.75 55.92
CA LEU A 2 -29.06 32.14 54.64
C LEU A 2 -27.78 32.97 54.88
N ALA A 3 -26.74 32.73 54.08
CA ALA A 3 -25.83 33.77 53.62
C ALA A 3 -25.20 33.36 52.27
N ARG A 4 -24.96 34.38 51.45
CA ARG A 4 -24.88 34.42 49.98
C ARG A 4 -23.42 34.40 49.46
N PRO A 5 -23.21 34.34 48.12
CA PRO A 5 -21.98 33.88 47.47
C PRO A 5 -20.92 34.98 47.31
N GLY A 6 -19.64 34.57 47.23
CA GLY A 6 -18.49 35.45 46.98
C GLY A 6 -17.49 34.82 46.01
N THR A 7 -17.48 35.33 44.78
CA THR A 7 -16.30 35.62 43.93
C THR A 7 -15.11 34.66 43.98
N TRP A 8 -15.00 33.77 42.99
CA TRP A 8 -13.72 33.25 42.52
C TRP A 8 -13.44 33.80 41.11
N VAL A 9 -12.73 34.92 41.07
CA VAL A 9 -11.92 35.33 39.91
C VAL A 9 -10.50 34.86 40.21
N ALA A 10 -10.00 33.89 39.46
CA ALA A 10 -8.59 33.73 39.07
C ALA A 10 -8.31 32.29 38.62
N LEU A 11 -8.17 32.09 37.30
CA LEU A 11 -7.13 31.29 36.62
C LEU A 11 -7.61 30.93 35.20
N VAL A 12 -7.63 31.93 34.32
CA VAL A 12 -7.52 31.74 32.87
C VAL A 12 -6.44 32.71 32.40
N ALA A 13 -5.22 32.19 32.25
CA ALA A 13 -4.17 32.73 31.37
C ALA A 13 -2.90 31.90 31.59
N VAL A 14 -2.60 30.96 30.70
CA VAL A 14 -1.31 30.82 29.98
C VAL A 14 -1.51 29.69 28.96
N ALA A 15 -1.96 30.06 27.76
CA ALA A 15 -1.81 29.25 26.55
C ALA A 15 -2.09 30.13 25.31
N ALA A 16 -1.27 31.16 25.11
CA ALA A 16 -1.17 31.87 23.85
C ALA A 16 0.18 32.60 23.80
N LEU A 17 0.82 32.56 22.63
CA LEU A 17 2.05 33.27 22.24
C LEU A 17 3.39 32.56 22.47
N ILE A 18 3.67 31.52 21.67
CA ILE A 18 4.99 31.38 21.03
C ILE A 18 4.78 30.88 19.60
N PHE A 19 4.48 31.80 18.66
CA PHE A 19 4.76 31.57 17.24
C PHE A 19 4.88 32.91 16.51
N SER A 20 5.97 33.64 16.79
CA SER A 20 6.36 34.82 16.02
C SER A 20 7.88 34.97 16.04
N GLY A 21 8.50 34.95 14.86
CA GLY A 21 9.73 35.73 14.61
C GLY A 21 11.04 34.97 14.42
N ALA A 22 11.30 34.55 13.18
CA ALA A 22 12.58 34.64 12.46
C ALA A 22 12.38 33.87 11.14
N VAL A 23 12.47 34.43 9.94
CA VAL A 23 13.68 34.99 9.36
C VAL A 23 13.28 35.96 8.25
N ALA A 24 13.77 37.20 8.33
CA ALA A 24 13.95 38.04 7.16
C ALA A 24 15.17 38.97 7.37
N LEU A 25 15.96 39.06 6.31
CA LEU A 25 16.90 40.12 5.96
C LEU A 25 18.35 40.07 6.51
N ALA A 26 19.26 39.63 5.64
CA ALA A 26 20.54 40.30 5.46
C ALA A 26 20.71 40.62 3.96
N MET A 27 20.69 41.91 3.64
CA MET A 27 21.00 42.46 2.32
C MET A 27 22.46 42.95 2.28
N PHE A 28 23.11 42.70 1.14
CA PHE A 28 24.12 43.51 0.44
C PHE A 28 25.34 44.07 1.19
N ARG A 29 26.55 43.73 0.68
CA ARG A 29 27.45 44.66 -0.06
C ARG A 29 28.68 43.95 -0.70
N PRO A 30 29.48 44.59 -1.59
CA PRO A 30 29.63 44.16 -3.00
C PRO A 30 31.04 43.75 -3.45
N GLY A 31 31.12 43.12 -4.64
CA GLY A 31 32.01 43.55 -5.73
C GLY A 31 33.27 42.71 -6.04
N VAL A 32 33.52 42.58 -7.36
CA VAL A 32 34.71 42.08 -8.10
C VAL A 32 34.74 40.57 -8.39
N GLY A 33 34.81 40.06 -9.61
CA GLY A 33 34.72 40.59 -10.98
C GLY A 33 34.78 39.38 -11.94
N ALA A 34 34.06 39.42 -13.06
CA ALA A 34 34.07 38.38 -14.09
C ALA A 34 35.44 38.30 -14.82
N PRO A 35 35.72 37.20 -15.54
CA PRO A 35 35.52 37.33 -16.97
C PRO A 35 34.83 36.13 -17.66
N THR A 36 34.36 36.49 -18.84
CA THR A 36 33.71 35.79 -19.94
C THR A 36 34.42 34.54 -20.45
N GLY A 37 33.64 33.55 -20.91
CA GLY A 37 34.14 32.44 -21.72
C GLY A 37 33.08 31.38 -21.99
N ALA A 38 32.09 31.70 -22.83
CA ALA A 38 31.25 30.70 -23.47
C ALA A 38 32.08 29.96 -24.53
N LEU A 39 32.06 28.63 -24.57
CA LEU A 39 32.32 27.82 -25.76
C LEU A 39 31.83 26.36 -25.52
N ALA A 40 30.74 26.05 -26.22
CA ALA A 40 30.36 24.80 -26.90
C ALA A 40 30.67 23.41 -26.30
N SER A 41 29.60 22.63 -26.16
CA SER A 41 29.57 21.16 -26.03
C SER A 41 30.26 20.43 -27.20
N PRO A 42 30.91 19.28 -26.99
CA PRO A 42 31.42 18.45 -28.07
C PRO A 42 30.34 17.51 -28.62
N THR A 43 30.03 17.68 -29.91
CA THR A 43 29.33 16.71 -30.76
C THR A 43 30.21 15.48 -31.01
N PRO A 44 29.70 14.24 -30.97
CA PRO A 44 30.46 13.05 -31.37
C PRO A 44 30.58 12.95 -32.90
N PRO A 45 31.69 12.44 -33.46
CA PRO A 45 31.79 12.21 -34.90
C PRO A 45 31.02 10.94 -35.28
N ALA A 46 30.24 11.07 -36.35
CA ALA A 46 29.65 9.97 -37.08
C ALA A 46 30.54 9.58 -38.29
N VAL A 47 30.35 8.33 -38.72
CA VAL A 47 30.65 7.74 -40.03
C VAL A 47 32.03 7.09 -40.22
N ALA A 48 32.02 5.75 -40.29
CA ALA A 48 32.54 5.02 -41.45
C ALA A 48 31.95 3.59 -41.48
N GLN A 49 30.97 3.39 -42.36
CA GLN A 49 30.65 2.07 -42.91
C GLN A 49 31.72 1.70 -43.93
N ALA A 50 32.25 0.48 -43.85
CA ALA A 50 32.93 -0.17 -44.97
C ALA A 50 32.73 -1.69 -44.91
N SER A 51 32.06 -2.20 -45.94
CA SER A 51 32.17 -3.56 -46.49
C SER A 51 32.15 -3.33 -48.01
N PRO A 52 32.93 -4.07 -48.81
CA PRO A 52 32.47 -5.42 -49.19
C PRO A 52 33.56 -6.48 -49.46
N THR A 53 33.14 -7.74 -49.31
CA THR A 53 33.44 -8.96 -50.10
C THR A 53 34.89 -9.34 -50.46
N GLY A 54 35.25 -10.60 -50.13
CA GLY A 54 36.38 -11.30 -50.75
C GLY A 54 36.55 -12.73 -50.24
N SER A 55 36.01 -13.68 -50.99
CA SER A 55 36.06 -15.14 -50.82
C SER A 55 37.47 -15.75 -50.85
N GLY A 56 37.74 -16.76 -50.01
CA GLY A 56 38.87 -17.68 -50.19
C GLY A 56 39.13 -18.64 -49.02
N ARG A 57 38.78 -19.92 -49.20
CA ARG A 57 39.35 -21.11 -48.50
C ARG A 57 39.92 -22.01 -49.64
N PRO A 58 40.80 -23.02 -49.41
CA PRO A 58 41.32 -23.54 -48.15
C PRO A 58 42.81 -23.95 -48.13
N SER A 59 43.35 -24.27 -46.95
CA SER A 59 44.28 -25.41 -46.81
C SER A 59 44.33 -25.89 -45.36
N ALA A 60 44.37 -27.20 -45.21
CA ALA A 60 44.36 -27.95 -43.96
C ALA A 60 45.79 -28.23 -43.47
N GLY A 61 46.03 -28.07 -42.17
CA GLY A 61 47.22 -28.55 -41.47
C GLY A 61 46.81 -29.33 -40.22
N PRO A 62 47.55 -30.38 -39.82
CA PRO A 62 47.14 -31.33 -38.79
C PRO A 62 47.24 -30.74 -37.38
N GLY A 63 46.31 -31.17 -36.52
CA GLY A 63 45.99 -30.57 -35.24
C GLY A 63 47.02 -30.77 -34.14
N THR A 64 47.15 -29.73 -33.32
CA THR A 64 47.64 -29.81 -31.94
C THR A 64 46.40 -29.78 -31.03
N PRO A 65 46.23 -30.68 -30.05
CA PRO A 65 45.08 -30.64 -29.16
C PRO A 65 45.22 -29.43 -28.21
N SER A 66 44.36 -28.42 -28.42
CA SER A 66 44.14 -27.37 -27.42
C SER A 66 43.48 -27.96 -26.17
N PRO A 67 43.85 -27.51 -24.95
CA PRO A 67 43.18 -27.95 -23.74
C PRO A 67 41.69 -27.59 -23.80
N GLN A 68 40.83 -28.56 -23.49
CA GLN A 68 39.39 -28.33 -23.35
C GLN A 68 39.16 -27.23 -22.31
N VAL A 69 38.78 -26.05 -22.79
CA VAL A 69 38.16 -25.03 -21.95
C VAL A 69 36.80 -25.59 -21.57
N THR A 70 36.68 -26.10 -20.35
CA THR A 70 35.38 -26.34 -19.73
C THR A 70 34.63 -25.00 -19.74
N PRO A 71 33.45 -24.90 -20.38
CA PRO A 71 32.67 -23.67 -20.26
C PRO A 71 32.27 -23.53 -18.80
N THR A 72 32.75 -22.46 -18.16
CA THR A 72 32.21 -21.96 -16.90
C THR A 72 30.70 -21.82 -17.10
N PRO A 73 29.85 -22.41 -16.23
CA PRO A 73 28.41 -22.25 -16.37
C PRO A 73 28.09 -20.75 -16.27
N GLU A 74 27.51 -20.22 -17.34
CA GLU A 74 26.95 -18.87 -17.37
C GLU A 74 25.97 -18.73 -16.19
N PRO A 75 26.04 -17.63 -15.40
CA PRO A 75 25.08 -17.40 -14.34
C PRO A 75 23.70 -17.42 -14.98
N THR A 76 22.89 -18.43 -14.64
CA THR A 76 21.52 -18.52 -15.11
C THR A 76 20.80 -17.24 -14.67
N GLN A 77 20.50 -16.37 -15.64
CA GLN A 77 19.62 -15.22 -15.44
C GLN A 77 18.34 -15.75 -14.78
N PRO A 78 17.90 -15.22 -13.62
CA PRO A 78 16.62 -15.58 -13.05
C PRO A 78 15.54 -15.33 -14.11
N SER A 79 14.73 -16.34 -14.39
CA SER A 79 13.61 -16.23 -15.32
C SER A 79 12.73 -15.04 -14.92
N THR A 80 12.59 -14.08 -15.82
CA THR A 80 11.67 -12.94 -15.71
C THR A 80 10.21 -13.33 -15.92
N ASP A 81 9.93 -14.62 -16.13
CA ASP A 81 8.65 -15.12 -16.62
C ASP A 81 7.76 -15.66 -15.50
N LYS A 82 7.62 -14.90 -14.41
CA LYS A 82 6.36 -15.01 -13.65
C LYS A 82 5.28 -14.30 -14.45
N VAL A 83 4.72 -14.98 -15.45
CA VAL A 83 3.37 -14.69 -15.90
C VAL A 83 2.50 -15.08 -14.71
N GLY A 84 2.17 -14.09 -13.88
CA GLY A 84 1.41 -14.32 -12.65
C GLY A 84 0.11 -15.08 -12.93
N PRO A 85 -0.40 -15.80 -11.92
CA PRO A 85 -1.58 -16.63 -12.11
C PRO A 85 -2.75 -15.76 -12.61
N ARG A 86 -3.61 -16.35 -13.46
CA ARG A 86 -4.82 -15.66 -13.96
C ARG A 86 -5.74 -15.18 -12.84
N HIS A 87 -5.59 -15.77 -11.65
CA HIS A 87 -6.28 -15.41 -10.41
C HIS A 87 -5.28 -15.39 -9.25
N SER A 88 -5.45 -14.44 -8.33
CA SER A 88 -4.58 -14.35 -7.17
C SER A 88 -4.70 -15.59 -6.27
N VAL A 89 -3.57 -16.00 -5.71
CA VAL A 89 -3.49 -17.07 -4.72
C VAL A 89 -4.22 -16.63 -3.45
N ASP A 90 -4.90 -17.54 -2.74
CA ASP A 90 -5.46 -17.22 -1.42
C ASP A 90 -4.35 -16.66 -0.49
N PRO A 91 -4.57 -15.54 0.23
CA PRO A 91 -3.54 -14.94 1.08
C PRO A 91 -2.86 -15.92 2.04
N LYS A 92 -3.63 -16.83 2.65
CA LYS A 92 -3.11 -17.82 3.61
C LYS A 92 -2.25 -18.90 2.95
N ARG A 93 -2.34 -19.01 1.63
CA ARG A 93 -1.55 -19.90 0.78
C ARG A 93 -0.33 -19.23 0.18
N LEU A 94 -0.16 -17.92 0.31
CA LEU A 94 1.11 -17.27 0.01
C LEU A 94 2.20 -17.82 0.94
N LYS A 95 3.36 -18.13 0.38
CA LYS A 95 4.52 -18.73 1.07
C LYS A 95 5.76 -17.90 0.76
N ASP A 96 6.80 -18.12 1.56
CA ASP A 96 8.13 -17.51 1.40
C ASP A 96 8.14 -15.99 1.59
N TYR A 97 7.13 -15.46 2.26
CA TYR A 97 7.14 -14.09 2.75
C TYR A 97 8.02 -13.96 3.99
N VAL A 98 8.74 -12.85 4.11
CA VAL A 98 9.56 -12.48 5.25
C VAL A 98 9.16 -11.11 5.78
N TRP A 99 9.55 -10.80 7.02
CA TRP A 99 9.29 -9.49 7.60
C TRP A 99 10.09 -8.39 6.91
N PRO A 100 9.46 -7.28 6.49
CA PRO A 100 10.15 -6.20 5.78
C PRO A 100 10.95 -5.26 6.68
N LEU A 101 10.82 -5.42 8.01
CA LEU A 101 11.71 -4.87 9.02
C LEU A 101 11.99 -5.94 10.07
N HIS A 102 13.24 -6.03 10.53
CA HIS A 102 13.64 -7.02 11.51
C HIS A 102 13.44 -6.49 12.93
N ASN A 103 12.86 -7.31 13.82
CA ASN A 103 12.69 -6.98 15.24
C ASN A 103 11.84 -5.71 15.51
N ALA A 104 11.01 -5.30 14.56
CA ALA A 104 10.22 -4.08 14.63
C ALA A 104 9.11 -4.12 15.68
N TRP A 105 8.51 -2.97 15.95
CA TRP A 105 7.28 -2.82 16.71
C TRP A 105 6.12 -2.61 15.76
N ILE A 106 5.02 -3.34 15.93
CA ILE A 106 3.75 -3.01 15.27
C ILE A 106 3.18 -1.78 15.97
N THR A 107 3.12 -0.66 15.26
CA THR A 107 2.59 0.61 15.75
C THR A 107 1.13 0.81 15.36
N SER A 108 0.71 0.26 14.22
CA SER A 108 -0.70 0.20 13.81
C SER A 108 -0.97 -1.01 12.93
N LYS A 109 -2.10 -1.68 13.15
CA LYS A 109 -2.54 -2.82 12.33
C LYS A 109 -3.42 -2.37 11.17
N PHE A 110 -3.57 -3.23 10.18
CA PHE A 110 -4.67 -3.15 9.22
C PHE A 110 -6.00 -3.26 9.99
N GLY A 111 -7.04 -2.57 9.53
CA GLY A 111 -8.37 -2.69 10.14
C GLY A 111 -9.08 -1.36 10.44
N PRO A 112 -10.29 -1.44 11.02
CA PRO A 112 -11.13 -0.28 11.26
C PRO A 112 -10.53 0.64 12.31
N ARG A 113 -10.45 1.95 12.02
CA ARG A 113 -9.94 2.95 12.96
C ARG A 113 -10.55 4.34 12.76
N ASN A 114 -10.41 5.20 13.78
CA ASN A 114 -10.96 6.57 13.79
C ASN A 114 -9.97 7.66 13.33
N PHE A 115 -8.71 7.31 13.05
CA PHE A 115 -7.69 8.23 12.56
C PHE A 115 -6.78 7.53 11.54
N GLY A 116 -6.17 8.27 10.60
CA GLY A 116 -5.24 7.70 9.61
C GLY A 116 -5.88 6.81 8.55
N GLN A 117 -7.19 6.89 8.32
CA GLN A 117 -7.85 6.01 7.36
C GLN A 117 -7.55 6.42 5.91
N PHE A 118 -7.43 5.40 5.06
CA PHE A 118 -7.26 5.57 3.62
C PHE A 118 -8.41 4.95 2.83
N LEU A 119 -8.91 3.81 3.29
CA LEU A 119 -9.96 3.02 2.62
C LEU A 119 -11.27 3.04 3.41
N VAL A 120 -12.34 2.67 2.74
CA VAL A 120 -13.64 2.35 3.33
C VAL A 120 -14.02 0.92 2.96
N ILE A 121 -14.29 0.10 3.98
CA ILE A 121 -14.79 -1.27 3.84
C ILE A 121 -16.08 -1.34 4.65
N ASP A 122 -17.19 -1.73 4.01
CA ASP A 122 -18.52 -1.81 4.61
C ASP A 122 -18.95 -0.53 5.36
N GLY A 123 -18.64 0.63 4.77
CA GLY A 123 -18.97 1.95 5.34
C GLY A 123 -18.09 2.40 6.51
N VAL A 124 -17.08 1.62 6.89
CA VAL A 124 -16.15 1.92 7.98
C VAL A 124 -14.80 2.31 7.42
N GLY A 125 -14.15 3.32 8.00
CA GLY A 125 -12.80 3.75 7.59
C GLY A 125 -11.70 2.81 8.11
N TYR A 126 -10.80 2.39 7.22
CA TYR A 126 -9.75 1.42 7.50
C TYR A 126 -8.35 2.02 7.38
N HIS A 127 -7.45 1.52 8.22
CA HIS A 127 -6.05 1.47 7.87
C HIS A 127 -5.84 0.41 6.79
N ASP A 128 -5.17 0.79 5.71
CA ASP A 128 -4.96 0.01 4.50
C ASP A 128 -3.69 -0.86 4.52
N GLY A 129 -2.94 -0.82 5.61
CA GLY A 129 -1.72 -1.61 5.74
C GLY A 129 -1.34 -1.90 7.18
N LEU A 130 -0.09 -2.29 7.35
CA LEU A 130 0.56 -2.55 8.63
C LEU A 130 1.67 -1.52 8.82
N ASP A 131 1.56 -0.72 9.89
CA ASP A 131 2.62 0.20 10.30
C ASP A 131 3.55 -0.53 11.28
N ILE A 132 4.81 -0.64 10.91
CA ILE A 132 5.88 -1.20 11.75
C ILE A 132 7.05 -0.23 11.86
N ALA A 133 7.64 -0.12 13.05
CA ALA A 133 8.68 0.86 13.31
C ALA A 133 9.89 0.25 14.03
N THR A 134 11.07 0.73 13.67
CA THR A 134 12.31 0.54 14.40
C THR A 134 12.88 1.91 14.76
N HIS A 135 13.69 2.50 13.88
CA HIS A 135 14.17 3.87 13.90
C HIS A 135 14.36 4.37 12.46
N CYS A 136 14.35 5.69 12.27
CA CYS A 136 14.62 6.27 10.96
C CYS A 136 15.99 5.79 10.43
N GLY A 137 16.04 5.46 9.14
CA GLY A 137 17.26 4.99 8.49
C GLY A 137 17.53 3.49 8.63
N ASP A 138 16.75 2.73 9.40
CA ASP A 138 16.90 1.26 9.42
C ASP A 138 16.59 0.66 8.04
N LYS A 139 17.20 -0.49 7.75
CA LYS A 139 17.08 -1.16 6.46
C LYS A 139 15.68 -1.76 6.31
N VAL A 140 15.04 -1.45 5.20
CA VAL A 140 13.79 -2.08 4.76
C VAL A 140 14.13 -3.16 3.75
N TYR A 141 13.51 -4.33 3.91
CA TYR A 141 13.75 -5.51 3.10
C TYR A 141 12.52 -5.88 2.26
N ALA A 142 12.75 -6.45 1.08
CA ALA A 142 11.69 -7.04 0.27
C ALA A 142 11.06 -8.19 1.05
N ALA A 143 9.74 -8.14 1.23
CA ALA A 143 9.00 -9.17 1.93
C ALA A 143 8.87 -10.47 1.12
N HIS A 144 9.09 -10.43 -0.20
CA HIS A 144 8.96 -11.59 -1.08
C HIS A 144 9.84 -11.40 -2.33
N ASP A 145 10.05 -12.49 -3.07
CA ASP A 145 10.63 -12.44 -4.41
C ASP A 145 9.73 -11.67 -5.37
N GLY A 146 10.30 -10.83 -6.24
CA GLY A 146 9.48 -10.10 -7.18
C GLY A 146 10.20 -9.06 -8.01
N ARG A 147 9.42 -8.36 -8.82
CA ARG A 147 9.90 -7.29 -9.70
C ARG A 147 9.49 -5.93 -9.13
N VAL A 148 10.46 -5.05 -8.95
CA VAL A 148 10.24 -3.66 -8.56
C VAL A 148 9.51 -2.94 -9.69
N LEU A 149 8.35 -2.37 -9.41
CA LEU A 149 7.56 -1.59 -10.36
C LEU A 149 7.88 -0.11 -10.29
N VAL A 150 8.17 0.38 -9.09
CA VAL A 150 8.45 1.79 -8.80
C VAL A 150 9.29 1.89 -7.53
N ALA A 151 10.13 2.93 -7.45
CA ALA A 151 10.98 3.24 -6.31
C ALA A 151 11.07 4.76 -6.12
N ASP A 152 9.93 5.44 -6.12
CA ASP A 152 9.84 6.90 -6.08
C ASP A 152 8.52 7.39 -5.43
N ARG A 153 8.16 8.66 -5.67
CA ARG A 153 6.97 9.31 -5.09
C ARG A 153 5.69 9.13 -5.93
N THR A 154 5.76 8.36 -7.01
CA THR A 154 4.68 8.18 -8.00
C THR A 154 4.06 6.79 -7.96
N PHE A 155 4.16 6.14 -6.80
CA PHE A 155 3.76 4.75 -6.60
C PHE A 155 2.26 4.49 -6.79
N ASP A 156 1.38 5.50 -6.66
CA ASP A 156 -0.07 5.31 -6.76
C ASP A 156 -0.49 4.65 -8.09
N LYS A 157 0.27 4.89 -9.17
CA LYS A 157 0.01 4.27 -10.49
C LYS A 157 0.08 2.75 -10.47
N PHE A 158 0.75 2.18 -9.48
CA PHE A 158 1.08 0.76 -9.40
C PHE A 158 0.27 0.01 -8.36
N ILE A 159 -0.54 0.68 -7.54
CA ILE A 159 -1.35 0.03 -6.50
C ILE A 159 -2.83 -0.15 -6.88
N GLY A 160 -3.15 0.04 -8.17
CA GLY A 160 -4.45 -0.35 -8.71
C GLY A 160 -5.60 0.62 -8.40
N TYR A 161 -5.43 1.91 -8.64
CA TYR A 161 -6.58 2.83 -8.69
C TYR A 161 -7.41 2.65 -9.95
N ARG A 162 -8.70 2.96 -9.86
CA ARG A 162 -9.57 3.20 -11.01
C ARG A 162 -9.71 4.71 -11.22
N GLY A 163 -8.95 5.25 -12.15
CA GLY A 163 -8.95 6.67 -12.50
C GLY A 163 -7.56 7.17 -12.89
N HIS A 164 -7.31 8.45 -12.67
CA HIS A 164 -6.07 9.13 -13.02
C HIS A 164 -5.30 9.55 -11.76
N PRO A 165 -4.55 8.64 -11.10
CA PRO A 165 -3.73 8.99 -9.94
C PRO A 165 -2.69 10.10 -10.26
N GLU A 166 -2.42 10.35 -11.54
CA GLU A 166 -1.60 11.47 -12.03
C GLU A 166 -2.10 12.84 -11.58
N ASP A 167 -3.40 12.98 -11.33
CA ASP A 167 -3.99 14.24 -10.89
C ASP A 167 -3.43 14.71 -9.54
N ILE A 168 -3.05 13.76 -8.67
CA ILE A 168 -2.35 14.03 -7.40
C ILE A 168 -1.02 14.71 -7.69
N TYR A 169 -0.21 14.13 -8.59
CA TYR A 169 1.13 14.62 -8.92
C TYR A 169 1.07 15.97 -9.60
N ASN A 170 0.20 16.12 -10.60
CA ASN A 170 0.01 17.36 -11.35
C ASN A 170 -0.41 18.50 -10.42
N ARG A 171 -1.28 18.23 -9.45
CA ARG A 171 -1.68 19.19 -8.43
C ARG A 171 -0.51 19.57 -7.52
N LEU A 172 0.24 18.59 -7.00
CA LEU A 172 1.36 18.88 -6.08
C LEU A 172 2.53 19.57 -6.79
N GLN A 173 2.78 19.25 -8.06
CA GLN A 173 3.75 19.95 -8.91
C GLN A 173 3.39 21.43 -9.04
N ARG A 174 2.13 21.74 -9.41
CA ARG A 174 1.65 23.14 -9.51
C ARG A 174 1.76 23.91 -8.19
N LEU A 175 1.61 23.22 -7.07
CA LEU A 175 1.71 23.83 -5.74
C LEU A 175 3.16 23.90 -5.22
N GLY A 176 4.14 23.33 -5.91
CA GLY A 176 5.52 23.21 -5.40
C GLY A 176 5.64 22.31 -4.16
N ARG A 177 4.74 21.33 -4.02
CA ARG A 177 4.57 20.47 -2.82
C ARG A 177 4.83 18.99 -3.11
N VAL A 178 5.68 18.68 -4.08
CA VAL A 178 6.01 17.28 -4.47
C VAL A 178 6.54 16.43 -3.31
N ASN A 179 7.22 17.06 -2.34
CA ASN A 179 7.73 16.38 -1.15
C ASN A 179 6.64 15.95 -0.14
N ALA A 180 5.38 16.33 -0.39
CA ALA A 180 4.23 15.91 0.43
C ALA A 180 3.80 14.46 0.20
N LEU A 181 4.28 13.82 -0.88
CA LEU A 181 4.07 12.38 -1.11
C LEU A 181 5.14 11.57 -0.39
N ALA A 182 4.86 10.31 -0.08
CA ALA A 182 5.89 9.42 0.45
C ALA A 182 6.86 8.99 -0.65
N ILE A 183 8.09 8.69 -0.28
CA ILE A 183 8.95 7.82 -1.09
C ILE A 183 8.49 6.40 -0.81
N ALA A 184 8.27 5.61 -1.87
CA ALA A 184 7.83 4.24 -1.73
C ALA A 184 8.48 3.31 -2.75
N VAL A 185 8.48 2.03 -2.42
CA VAL A 185 8.79 0.94 -3.35
C VAL A 185 7.51 0.12 -3.55
N VAL A 186 7.22 -0.29 -4.78
CA VAL A 186 6.17 -1.28 -5.06
C VAL A 186 6.79 -2.48 -5.76
N ILE A 187 6.49 -3.68 -5.28
CA ILE A 187 7.01 -4.93 -5.85
C ILE A 187 5.85 -5.82 -6.24
N ASP A 188 5.88 -6.33 -7.48
CA ASP A 188 4.98 -7.37 -7.97
C ASP A 188 5.53 -8.75 -7.56
N ASP A 189 4.74 -9.53 -6.82
CA ASP A 189 5.15 -10.84 -6.31
C ASP A 189 5.03 -11.97 -7.35
N GLY A 190 4.31 -11.69 -8.43
CA GLY A 190 3.96 -12.66 -9.48
C GLY A 190 2.90 -13.69 -9.06
N ASN A 191 2.22 -13.52 -7.93
CA ASN A 191 1.09 -14.35 -7.48
C ASN A 191 -0.25 -13.58 -7.52
N GLY A 192 -0.29 -12.43 -8.19
CA GLY A 192 -1.46 -11.55 -8.26
C GLY A 192 -1.47 -10.45 -7.21
N TYR A 193 -0.40 -10.31 -6.42
CA TYR A 193 -0.26 -9.29 -5.39
C TYR A 193 0.82 -8.27 -5.71
N ARG A 194 0.62 -7.07 -5.17
CA ARG A 194 1.67 -6.06 -5.10
C ARG A 194 1.88 -5.69 -3.65
N SER A 195 3.13 -5.64 -3.22
CA SER A 195 3.50 -5.08 -1.93
C SER A 195 3.91 -3.62 -2.08
N LEU A 196 3.46 -2.78 -1.14
CA LEU A 196 3.83 -1.37 -1.02
C LEU A 196 4.69 -1.19 0.23
N TYR A 197 5.83 -0.51 0.09
CA TYR A 197 6.73 -0.13 1.18
C TYR A 197 6.82 1.38 1.20
N MET A 198 6.13 2.03 2.14
CA MET A 198 5.91 3.48 2.12
C MET A 198 6.54 4.19 3.32
N HIS A 199 6.66 5.51 3.20
CA HIS A 199 7.28 6.44 4.15
C HIS A 199 8.80 6.37 4.20
N LEU A 200 9.45 5.74 3.21
CA LEU A 200 10.89 5.58 3.15
C LEU A 200 11.60 6.94 3.19
N VAL A 201 12.79 6.99 3.80
CA VAL A 201 13.70 8.14 3.63
C VAL A 201 14.50 8.00 2.33
N GLU A 202 14.70 6.78 1.87
CA GLU A 202 15.49 6.42 0.70
C GLU A 202 15.00 5.08 0.14
N ALA A 203 14.88 4.97 -1.18
CA ALA A 203 14.77 3.68 -1.87
C ALA A 203 16.15 3.31 -2.42
N THR A 204 16.54 2.03 -2.31
CA THR A 204 17.87 1.53 -2.72
C THR A 204 17.80 0.56 -3.89
N VAL A 205 16.70 0.59 -4.63
CA VAL A 205 16.41 -0.25 -5.80
C VAL A 205 15.81 0.59 -6.91
N GLU A 206 15.80 0.05 -8.13
CA GLU A 206 15.30 0.74 -9.31
C GLU A 206 14.12 0.01 -9.97
N PRO A 207 13.20 0.73 -10.65
CA PRO A 207 12.14 0.10 -11.42
C PRO A 207 12.68 -0.92 -12.44
N GLY A 208 12.06 -2.09 -12.48
CA GLY A 208 12.44 -3.21 -13.33
C GLY A 208 13.41 -4.20 -12.68
N GLN A 209 14.08 -3.83 -11.58
CA GLN A 209 14.97 -4.71 -10.83
C GLN A 209 14.20 -5.91 -10.26
N TYR A 210 14.80 -7.09 -10.36
CA TYR A 210 14.34 -8.27 -9.63
C TYR A 210 15.00 -8.31 -8.25
N VAL A 211 14.22 -8.61 -7.22
CA VAL A 211 14.68 -8.73 -5.83
C VAL A 211 14.20 -10.05 -5.24
N ARG A 212 14.98 -10.59 -4.32
CA ARG A 212 14.63 -11.75 -3.50
C ARG A 212 14.06 -11.31 -2.16
N ALA A 213 13.26 -12.17 -1.54
CA ALA A 213 12.85 -12.02 -0.15
C ALA A 213 14.10 -11.80 0.74
N GLY A 214 14.08 -10.74 1.53
CA GLY A 214 15.20 -10.35 2.40
C GLY A 214 16.26 -9.45 1.74
N ASP A 215 16.16 -9.12 0.44
CA ASP A 215 17.03 -8.12 -0.17
C ASP A 215 16.69 -6.72 0.37
N GLN A 216 17.71 -5.89 0.63
CA GLN A 216 17.47 -4.51 1.05
C GLN A 216 16.91 -3.68 -0.11
N ILE A 217 15.79 -3.00 0.12
CA ILE A 217 15.08 -2.18 -0.88
C ILE A 217 14.95 -0.71 -0.53
N GLY A 218 15.25 -0.34 0.71
CA GLY A 218 15.17 1.05 1.14
C GLY A 218 15.58 1.24 2.59
N LYS A 219 15.24 2.41 3.12
CA LYS A 219 15.43 2.78 4.51
C LYS A 219 14.17 3.38 5.11
N GLU A 220 13.83 2.96 6.33
CA GLU A 220 12.71 3.46 7.12
C GLU A 220 12.78 4.98 7.24
N GLY A 221 11.64 5.66 7.16
CA GLY A 221 11.61 7.12 7.23
C GLY A 221 10.28 7.68 7.70
N MET A 222 10.05 8.93 7.32
CA MET A 222 8.85 9.70 7.69
C MET A 222 8.43 10.61 6.51
N THR A 223 8.63 10.17 5.28
CA THR A 223 8.22 10.97 4.11
C THR A 223 6.72 10.86 3.88
N GLY A 224 6.10 11.92 3.35
CA GLY A 224 4.66 11.95 3.10
C GLY A 224 3.83 12.14 4.37
N ALA A 225 2.65 11.53 4.42
CA ALA A 225 1.69 11.68 5.51
C ALA A 225 1.98 10.75 6.71
N ALA A 226 3.20 10.80 7.25
CA ALA A 226 3.61 10.03 8.43
C ALA A 226 3.60 10.88 9.71
N THR A 227 3.18 10.32 10.84
CA THR A 227 3.19 10.99 12.16
C THR A 227 4.46 10.74 12.97
N GLY A 228 5.31 9.82 12.51
CA GLY A 228 6.59 9.43 13.10
C GLY A 228 7.34 8.49 12.16
N CYS A 229 8.59 8.15 12.47
CA CYS A 229 9.31 7.16 11.67
C CYS A 229 8.68 5.77 11.81
N HIS A 230 8.31 5.22 10.65
CA HIS A 230 7.80 3.86 10.50
C HIS A 230 7.83 3.47 9.02
N LEU A 231 7.75 2.17 8.76
CA LEU A 231 7.38 1.62 7.47
C LEU A 231 5.88 1.34 7.47
N HIS A 232 5.17 1.88 6.48
CA HIS A 232 3.83 1.43 6.14
C HIS A 232 3.93 0.34 5.06
N TYR A 233 3.49 -0.87 5.39
CA TYR A 233 3.53 -2.04 4.51
C TYR A 233 2.12 -2.49 4.14
N SER A 234 1.82 -2.58 2.84
CA SER A 234 0.50 -3.01 2.36
C SER A 234 0.62 -4.13 1.33
N LEU A 235 -0.40 -4.99 1.28
CA LEU A 235 -0.57 -6.01 0.25
C LEU A 235 -1.86 -5.75 -0.52
N ILE A 236 -1.73 -5.59 -1.83
CA ILE A 236 -2.83 -5.24 -2.73
C ILE A 236 -3.07 -6.40 -3.69
N ARG A 237 -4.30 -6.91 -3.70
CA ARG A 237 -4.74 -7.97 -4.61
C ARG A 237 -5.20 -7.38 -5.94
N MET A 238 -4.48 -7.65 -7.02
CA MET A 238 -4.67 -6.95 -8.29
C MET A 238 -5.90 -7.39 -9.08
N ASP A 239 -6.41 -8.60 -8.82
CA ASP A 239 -7.68 -9.11 -9.35
C ASP A 239 -8.84 -9.03 -8.34
N GLY A 240 -8.60 -8.46 -7.15
CA GLY A 240 -9.56 -8.34 -6.08
C GLY A 240 -10.66 -7.31 -6.35
N GLU A 241 -11.64 -7.28 -5.44
CA GLU A 241 -12.76 -6.35 -5.50
C GLU A 241 -12.29 -4.88 -5.42
N TRP A 242 -13.13 -3.98 -5.92
CA TRP A 242 -12.88 -2.55 -5.78
C TRP A 242 -13.34 -2.08 -4.41
N GLN A 243 -12.45 -1.39 -3.69
CA GLN A 243 -12.72 -0.77 -2.41
C GLN A 243 -12.79 0.75 -2.57
N ASP A 244 -13.66 1.36 -1.78
CA ASP A 244 -13.79 2.80 -1.76
C ASP A 244 -12.57 3.44 -1.11
N VAL A 245 -12.03 4.46 -1.75
CA VAL A 245 -11.09 5.39 -1.13
C VAL A 245 -11.89 6.36 -0.27
N LEU A 246 -11.33 6.75 0.87
CA LEU A 246 -11.99 7.64 1.81
C LEU A 246 -12.45 8.94 1.10
N PRO A 247 -13.76 9.24 1.05
CA PRO A 247 -14.30 10.28 0.16
C PRO A 247 -13.68 11.68 0.34
N ARG A 248 -13.22 12.00 1.56
CA ARG A 248 -12.54 13.28 1.84
C ARG A 248 -11.23 13.46 1.07
N LEU A 249 -10.65 12.38 0.51
CA LEU A 249 -9.41 12.40 -0.25
C LEU A 249 -9.62 12.81 -1.71
N ASN A 250 -10.85 12.73 -2.23
CA ASN A 250 -11.18 13.14 -3.59
C ASN A 250 -10.77 14.61 -3.88
N LYS A 251 -10.97 15.51 -2.91
CA LYS A 251 -10.55 16.92 -3.03
C LYS A 251 -9.04 17.12 -3.19
N TYR A 252 -8.23 16.10 -2.91
CA TYR A 252 -6.78 16.11 -3.08
C TYR A 252 -6.32 15.44 -4.39
N GLY A 253 -7.25 14.92 -5.19
CA GLY A 253 -6.98 14.25 -6.47
C GLY A 253 -6.94 12.72 -6.39
N TYR A 254 -7.25 12.13 -5.24
CA TYR A 254 -7.30 10.66 -5.13
C TYR A 254 -8.51 10.12 -5.89
N PRO A 255 -8.35 9.08 -6.73
CA PRO A 255 -9.47 8.38 -7.34
C PRO A 255 -10.38 7.76 -6.27
N LEU A 256 -11.65 7.50 -6.63
CA LEU A 256 -12.66 7.00 -5.69
C LEU A 256 -12.50 5.52 -5.35
N LEU A 257 -11.84 4.76 -6.22
CA LEU A 257 -11.76 3.31 -6.10
C LEU A 257 -10.32 2.84 -6.25
N ILE A 258 -9.96 1.87 -5.43
CA ILE A 258 -8.67 1.20 -5.40
C ILE A 258 -8.87 -0.30 -5.23
N ARG A 259 -7.88 -1.10 -5.61
CA ARG A 259 -7.94 -2.56 -5.46
C ARG A 259 -7.95 -2.97 -4.00
N GLU A 260 -8.52 -4.15 -3.77
CA GLU A 260 -8.60 -4.82 -2.48
C GLU A 260 -7.23 -4.86 -1.78
N HIS A 261 -7.19 -4.28 -0.57
CA HIS A 261 -6.07 -4.46 0.35
C HIS A 261 -6.35 -5.64 1.28
N VAL A 262 -5.33 -6.46 1.48
CA VAL A 262 -5.33 -7.65 2.34
C VAL A 262 -4.55 -7.35 3.60
N ASP A 263 -5.02 -7.84 4.76
CA ASP A 263 -4.28 -7.71 6.02
C ASP A 263 -2.90 -8.37 5.87
N PRO A 264 -1.79 -7.62 5.98
CA PRO A 264 -0.45 -8.19 5.90
C PRO A 264 -0.19 -9.30 6.92
N LEU A 265 -0.90 -9.30 8.06
CA LEU A 265 -0.76 -10.34 9.09
C LEU A 265 -1.37 -11.69 8.70
N ASP A 266 -2.19 -11.76 7.64
CA ASP A 266 -2.65 -13.02 7.05
C ASP A 266 -1.55 -13.72 6.23
N VAL A 267 -0.49 -12.99 5.87
CA VAL A 267 0.57 -13.45 4.94
C VAL A 267 1.95 -13.51 5.60
N LEU A 268 2.29 -12.51 6.42
CA LEU A 268 3.60 -12.42 7.08
C LEU A 268 3.81 -13.57 8.09
N PRO A 269 5.04 -14.13 8.19
CA PRO A 269 5.27 -15.34 8.96
C PRO A 269 5.23 -15.08 10.47
N TRP A 270 4.34 -15.80 11.15
CA TRP A 270 4.26 -15.85 12.61
C TRP A 270 5.35 -16.75 13.17
N GLY A 271 5.83 -16.50 14.40
CA GLY A 271 6.89 -17.30 15.00
C GLY A 271 8.27 -17.17 14.34
N ASP A 272 8.46 -16.21 13.43
CA ASP A 272 9.72 -15.99 12.72
C ASP A 272 10.72 -15.17 13.56
N GLN A 273 12.03 -15.41 13.37
CA GLN A 273 13.09 -14.75 14.13
C GLN A 273 13.12 -13.23 13.94
N TYR A 274 12.66 -12.74 12.79
CA TYR A 274 12.60 -11.32 12.47
C TYR A 274 11.25 -10.69 12.80
N ALA A 275 10.27 -11.49 13.23
CA ALA A 275 8.96 -11.00 13.59
C ALA A 275 9.01 -9.95 14.73
N PRO A 276 8.01 -9.05 14.79
CA PRO A 276 7.82 -8.18 15.92
C PRO A 276 7.80 -8.96 17.23
N LYS A 277 8.43 -8.41 18.29
CA LYS A 277 8.66 -9.14 19.55
C LYS A 277 7.41 -9.81 20.14
N ARG A 278 6.25 -9.16 20.02
CA ARG A 278 4.97 -9.71 20.53
C ARG A 278 4.43 -10.87 19.69
N LEU A 279 4.89 -11.03 18.45
CA LEU A 279 4.49 -12.10 17.52
C LEU A 279 5.54 -13.22 17.41
N ARG A 280 6.78 -12.98 17.84
CA ARG A 280 7.87 -14.00 17.81
C ARG A 280 7.53 -15.28 18.57
N ASP A 281 6.82 -15.15 19.69
CA ASP A 281 6.46 -16.30 20.52
C ASP A 281 5.05 -16.85 20.19
N GLN A 282 4.36 -16.26 19.19
CA GLN A 282 3.03 -16.68 18.76
C GLN A 282 3.14 -17.49 17.47
N ILE A 283 2.88 -18.79 17.56
CA ILE A 283 2.96 -19.73 16.42
C ILE A 283 1.71 -19.63 15.52
N TYR A 284 0.64 -18.97 15.98
CA TYR A 284 -0.60 -18.77 15.24
C TYR A 284 -1.10 -17.33 15.37
N PRO A 285 -1.79 -16.79 14.35
CA PRO A 285 -2.59 -15.58 14.52
C PRO A 285 -3.56 -15.79 15.70
N PRO A 286 -3.82 -14.76 16.54
CA PRO A 286 -4.88 -14.87 17.53
C PRO A 286 -6.13 -15.30 16.78
N SER A 287 -6.76 -16.40 17.24
CA SER A 287 -7.99 -16.90 16.62
C SER A 287 -8.93 -15.73 16.35
N PRO A 288 -9.65 -15.70 15.22
CA PRO A 288 -10.59 -14.64 14.96
C PRO A 288 -11.49 -14.52 16.19
N THR A 289 -11.57 -13.33 16.76
CA THR A 289 -12.61 -12.99 17.72
C THR A 289 -13.92 -13.53 17.16
N PRO A 290 -14.68 -14.34 17.91
CA PRO A 290 -15.89 -14.96 17.37
C PRO A 290 -16.76 -13.86 16.76
N THR A 291 -17.08 -14.03 15.48
CA THR A 291 -18.09 -13.22 14.80
C THR A 291 -19.30 -13.14 15.73
N PRO A 292 -19.83 -11.94 16.06
CA PRO A 292 -21.08 -11.87 16.78
C PRO A 292 -22.09 -12.72 16.00
N ALA A 293 -22.67 -13.70 16.67
CA ALA A 293 -23.61 -14.64 16.06
C ALA A 293 -24.60 -13.84 15.21
N SER A 294 -24.82 -14.28 13.96
CA SER A 294 -25.87 -13.71 13.12
C SER A 294 -27.15 -13.57 13.95
N PRO A 295 -27.84 -12.42 13.90
CA PRO A 295 -29.09 -12.28 14.63
C PRO A 295 -30.02 -13.44 14.24
N PRO A 296 -30.76 -14.01 15.20
CA PRO A 296 -31.66 -15.12 14.91
C PRO A 296 -32.61 -14.71 13.79
N PRO A 297 -33.00 -15.64 12.90
CA PRO A 297 -33.95 -15.32 11.84
C PRO A 297 -35.22 -14.72 12.47
N PRO A 298 -35.87 -13.75 11.80
CA PRO A 298 -37.07 -13.14 12.34
C PRO A 298 -38.09 -14.24 12.64
N THR A 299 -38.54 -14.32 13.88
CA THR A 299 -39.65 -15.18 14.28
C THR A 299 -40.84 -14.80 13.42
N THR A 300 -41.26 -15.73 12.56
CA THR A 300 -42.52 -15.63 11.83
C THR A 300 -43.64 -15.61 12.87
N SER A 301 -44.20 -14.44 13.16
CA SER A 301 -45.48 -14.32 13.85
C SER A 301 -46.53 -15.08 13.03
N PRO A 302 -47.34 -15.96 13.64
CA PRO A 302 -48.45 -16.56 12.94
C PRO A 302 -49.46 -15.47 12.55
N SER A 303 -49.87 -15.46 11.28
CA SER A 303 -50.95 -14.62 10.78
C SER A 303 -52.19 -14.76 11.66
N PRO A 304 -52.90 -13.66 11.99
CA PRO A 304 -54.17 -13.77 12.68
C PRO A 304 -55.20 -14.45 11.75
N THR A 305 -55.78 -15.53 12.26
CA THR A 305 -56.92 -16.23 11.67
C THR A 305 -58.08 -15.25 11.45
N PRO A 306 -58.77 -15.24 10.30
CA PRO A 306 -59.92 -14.37 10.10
C PRO A 306 -61.09 -14.85 10.98
N THR A 307 -61.49 -14.00 11.91
CA THR A 307 -62.69 -14.14 12.74
C THR A 307 -63.93 -14.18 11.83
N GLY A 308 -64.69 -15.27 11.91
CA GLY A 308 -65.95 -15.45 11.17
C GLY A 308 -67.00 -14.40 11.53
N LEU A 309 -67.75 -13.96 10.52
CA LEU A 309 -68.94 -13.12 10.67
C LEU A 309 -70.05 -13.84 11.48
N PRO A 310 -70.85 -13.10 12.25
CA PRO A 310 -72.00 -13.67 12.96
C PRO A 310 -73.27 -13.72 12.09
N GLY A 311 -73.92 -14.88 12.11
CA GLY A 311 -75.37 -15.03 12.24
C GLY A 311 -76.26 -14.53 11.10
N ALA A 312 -76.60 -15.43 10.16
CA ALA A 312 -77.85 -15.35 9.42
C ALA A 312 -78.86 -16.35 10.01
N THR A 313 -79.99 -15.81 10.45
CA THR A 313 -81.16 -16.43 11.06
C THR A 313 -81.82 -17.48 10.13
N PRO A 314 -82.25 -18.65 10.62
CA PRO A 314 -83.03 -19.58 9.81
C PRO A 314 -84.51 -19.13 9.71
N THR A 315 -84.97 -18.93 8.49
CA THR A 315 -86.37 -18.69 8.11
C THR A 315 -87.20 -19.97 8.31
N ALA A 316 -88.34 -19.84 8.96
CA ALA A 316 -89.32 -20.91 9.19
C ALA A 316 -90.00 -21.37 7.89
N SER A 317 -90.09 -22.69 7.69
CA SER A 317 -90.99 -23.32 6.71
C SER A 317 -92.45 -23.28 7.19
N PRO A 318 -93.43 -23.04 6.30
CA PRO A 318 -94.84 -23.14 6.64
C PRO A 318 -95.34 -24.60 6.60
N SER A 319 -96.10 -24.98 7.64
CA SER A 319 -96.92 -26.19 7.67
C SER A 319 -98.06 -26.13 6.63
N PRO A 320 -98.47 -27.28 6.06
CA PRO A 320 -99.71 -27.38 5.29
C PRO A 320 -100.90 -27.57 6.23
N HIS A 321 -102.00 -26.84 6.00
CA HIS A 321 -103.29 -27.09 6.66
C HIS A 321 -104.10 -28.17 5.92
N PRO A 322 -105.03 -28.87 6.61
CA PRO A 322 -105.69 -30.06 6.10
C PRO A 322 -107.08 -29.81 5.49
N ARG A 323 -107.51 -30.84 4.74
CA ARG A 323 -108.83 -31.12 4.10
C ARG A 323 -109.00 -30.68 2.66
#